data_AF-A0A942AME1-F1
#
_entry.id   AF-A0A942AME1-F1
#
_cell.length_a   1.000
_cell.length_b   1.000
_cell.length_c   1.000
_cell.angle_alpha   90.00
_cell.angle_beta   90.00
_cell.angle_gamma   90.00
#
_symmetry.space_group_name_H-M   'P 1'
#
loop_
_entity.id
_entity.type
_entity.pdbx_description
1 polymer ?
#
loop_
_entity_poly.entity_id
_entity_poly.type
_entity_poly.pdbx_seq_one_letter_code
_entity_poly.pdbx_strand_id
1 'polypeptide(L)' 'VAKDLISGLKKISVKALSNLTPHPWYEFVYYSHPSLLKRIAAIERRSSSE' A
#
# COMPACT_ATOMS: atom_id res chain seq x y z
N VAL A 1 -9.45 6.13 -12.56
CA VAL A 1 -7.98 6.12 -12.37
C VAL A 1 -7.55 5.47 -11.05
N ALA A 2 -8.07 5.90 -9.88
CA ALA A 2 -7.65 5.34 -8.58
C ALA A 2 -7.86 3.81 -8.44
N LYS A 3 -8.96 3.26 -8.98
CA LYS A 3 -9.26 1.81 -8.95
C LYS A 3 -8.22 0.96 -9.69
N ASP A 4 -7.75 1.43 -10.84
CA ASP A 4 -6.77 0.68 -11.67
C ASP A 4 -5.40 0.63 -11.00
N LEU A 5 -5.00 1.75 -10.37
CA LEU A 5 -3.77 1.84 -9.59
C LEU A 5 -3.81 0.89 -8.38
N ILE A 6 -4.91 0.90 -7.61
CA ILE A 6 -5.09 0.00 -6.46
C ILE A 6 -5.04 -1.47 -6.90
N SER A 7 -5.68 -1.80 -8.03
CA SER A 7 -5.65 -3.17 -8.61
C SER A 7 -4.23 -3.60 -8.99
N GLY A 8 -3.46 -2.72 -9.65
CA GLY A 8 -2.05 -2.97 -9.98
C GLY A 8 -1.17 -3.20 -8.75
N LEU A 9 -1.32 -2.35 -7.73
CA LEU A 9 -0.58 -2.48 -6.47
C LEU A 9 -0.90 -3.79 -5.75
N LYS A 10 -2.17 -4.21 -5.72
CA LYS A 10 -2.58 -5.51 -5.16
C LYS A 10 -1.94 -6.67 -5.92
N LYS A 11 -1.95 -6.66 -7.27
CA LYS A 11 -1.34 -7.71 -8.10
C LYS A 11 0.17 -7.83 -7.86
N ILE A 12 0.88 -6.71 -7.79
CA ILE A 12 2.32 -6.70 -7.51
C ILE A 12 2.60 -7.26 -6.12
N SER A 13 1.85 -6.84 -5.10
CA SER A 13 2.04 -7.32 -3.72
C SER A 13 1.78 -8.81 -3.58
N VAL A 14 0.76 -9.34 -4.27
CA VAL A 14 0.49 -10.79 -4.28
C VAL A 14 1.62 -11.54 -4.97
N LYS A 15 2.11 -11.06 -6.12
CA LYS A 15 3.22 -11.70 -6.84
C LYS A 15 4.54 -11.65 -6.06
N ALA A 16 4.76 -10.60 -5.30
CA ALA A 16 5.95 -10.42 -4.47
C ALA A 16 5.85 -11.09 -3.10
N LEU A 17 4.75 -11.79 -2.78
CA LEU A 17 4.50 -12.43 -1.47
C LEU A 17 4.78 -11.48 -0.29
N SER A 18 4.50 -10.18 -0.47
CA SER A 18 4.90 -9.15 0.49
C SER A 18 4.11 -9.25 1.79
N ASN A 19 4.79 -9.08 2.93
CA ASN A 19 4.13 -9.06 4.24
C ASN A 19 3.13 -7.88 4.32
N LEU A 20 1.85 -8.18 4.48
CA LEU A 20 0.77 -7.19 4.50
C LEU A 20 0.66 -6.44 5.82
N THR A 21 1.19 -7.01 6.91
CA THR A 21 1.10 -6.45 8.26
C THR A 21 2.47 -6.42 8.94
N PRO A 22 3.42 -5.63 8.43
CA PRO A 22 4.67 -5.39 9.15
C PRO A 22 4.36 -4.64 10.45
N HIS A 23 5.11 -4.96 11.51
CA HIS A 23 4.99 -4.23 12.77
C HIS A 23 5.35 -2.74 12.54
N PRO A 24 4.62 -1.77 13.12
CA PRO A 24 4.77 -0.36 12.77
C PRO A 24 6.21 0.18 12.92
N TRP A 25 6.89 -0.23 13.99
CA TRP A 25 8.29 0.15 14.25
C TRP A 25 9.28 -0.52 13.30
N TYR A 26 8.99 -1.76 12.89
CA TYR A 26 9.83 -2.50 11.96
C TYR A 26 9.73 -1.91 10.55
N GLU A 27 8.53 -1.54 10.13
CA GLU A 27 8.29 -0.84 8.87
C GLU A 27 9.03 0.49 8.81
N PHE A 28 8.96 1.30 9.88
CA PHE A 28 9.61 2.60 9.91
C PHE A 28 11.14 2.53 9.83
N VAL A 29 11.76 1.50 10.42
CA VAL A 29 13.22 1.36 10.46
C VAL A 29 13.76 0.60 9.25
N TYR A 30 13.08 -0.47 8.82
CA TYR A 30 13.63 -1.41 7.83
C TYR A 30 13.00 -1.29 6.44
N TYR A 31 11.79 -0.75 6.31
CA TYR A 31 11.14 -0.64 5.02
C TYR A 31 11.36 0.76 4.44
N SER A 32 11.91 0.81 3.23
CA SER A 32 12.06 2.08 2.49
C SER A 32 10.73 2.74 2.14
N HIS A 33 9.62 2.00 2.25
CA HIS A 33 8.31 2.44 1.84
C HIS A 33 7.21 1.94 2.78
N PRO A 34 6.09 2.68 2.91
CA PRO A 34 4.99 2.28 3.76
C PRO A 34 4.32 1.00 3.28
N SER A 35 3.62 0.32 4.17
CA SER A 35 2.87 -0.90 3.89
C SER A 35 1.81 -0.68 2.81
N LEU A 36 1.46 -1.75 2.11
CA LEU A 36 0.47 -1.70 1.03
C LEU A 36 -0.85 -1.07 1.51
N LEU A 37 -1.31 -1.43 2.70
CA LEU A 37 -2.55 -0.93 3.29
C LEU A 37 -2.52 0.60 3.48
N LYS A 38 -1.41 1.13 3.99
CA LYS A 38 -1.23 2.59 4.16
C LYS A 38 -1.24 3.32 2.82
N ARG A 39 -0.66 2.72 1.78
CA ARG A 39 -0.67 3.30 0.42
C ARG A 39 -2.07 3.33 -0.17
N ILE A 40 -2.82 2.23 -0.07
CA ILE A 40 -4.20 2.15 -0.58
C ILE A 40 -5.08 3.17 0.16
N ALA A 41 -5.00 3.24 1.48
CA ALA A 41 -5.78 4.19 2.27
C ALA A 41 -5.46 5.67 1.91
N ALA A 42 -4.21 5.99 1.60
CA ALA A 42 -3.83 7.32 1.15
C ALA A 42 -4.39 7.66 -0.24
N ILE A 43 -4.40 6.68 -1.16
CA ILE A 43 -4.99 6.84 -2.51
C ILE A 43 -6.50 7.03 -2.40
N GLU A 44 -7.18 6.22 -1.59
CA GLU A 44 -8.63 6.31 -1.38
C GLU A 44 -9.03 7.67 -0.78
N ARG A 45 -8.31 8.12 0.25
CA ARG A 45 -8.52 9.45 0.85
C ARG A 45 -8.34 10.58 -0.16
N ARG A 46 -7.37 10.44 -1.07
CA ARG A 46 -7.13 11.46 -2.10
C ARG A 46 -8.22 11.45 -3.17
N SER A 47 -8.78 10.28 -3.50
CA SER A 47 -9.86 10.15 -4.49
C SER A 47 -11.25 10.60 -4.02
N SER A 48 -11.48 10.72 -2.71
CA SER A 48 -12.74 11.22 -2.15
C SER A 48 -12.78 12.74 -1.98
N SER A 49 -11.68 13.43 -2.32
CA SER A 49 -11.53 14.88 -2.20
C SER A 49 -11.57 15.60 -3.56
N GLU A 50 -11.99 14.89 -4.61
CA GLU A 50 -12.20 15.37 -5.99
C GLU A 50 -13.67 15.17 -6.40
#